data_AF-A0A7V9AB56-F1
#
_entry.id   AF-A0A7V9AB56-F1
#
_cell.length_a   1.000
_cell.length_b   1.000
_cell.length_c   1.000
_cell.angle_alpha   90.00
_cell.angle_beta   90.00
_cell.angle_gamma   90.00
#
_symmetry.space_group_name_H-M   'P 1'
#
loop_
_entity.id
_entity.type
_entity.pdbx_description
1 polymer ?
#
loop_
_entity_poly.entity_id
_entity_poly.type
_entity_poly.pdbx_seq_one_letter_code
_entity_poly.pdbx_strand_id
1 'polypeptide(L)'
;MKRLPLRCELLEDRCQPAGIVTASLVGATLTLTGDDLANQINVFLNGDTVNIVGKELTVIVGGTNFSGVSQIDVQLAGRNDEVEFVGNFDGDIQVQDTWGKDKVKLKGNYGGAVTVDLGVGGDRFEAERGTFSGTIQVDLGSGNDRVELEKATFVAAVDIDAGSGRDRLELEKVNFQVASSVDGGSEGGFVKKWKQVRGPIAILNFT
;
A
#
# COMPACT_ATOMS: atom_id res chain seq x y z
N MET A 1 60.70 29.93 4.01
CA MET A 1 59.91 28.67 3.89
C MET A 1 58.51 29.02 3.42
N LYS A 2 58.12 28.58 2.21
CA LYS A 2 56.76 28.76 1.65
C LYS A 2 55.85 27.68 2.24
N ARG A 3 54.78 28.06 2.97
CA ARG A 3 53.73 27.12 3.42
C ARG A 3 52.79 26.85 2.25
N LEU A 4 52.56 25.58 1.93
CA LEU A 4 51.53 25.15 0.99
C LEU A 4 50.16 25.23 1.68
N PRO A 5 49.12 25.81 1.05
CA PRO A 5 47.77 25.81 1.62
C PRO A 5 47.17 24.41 1.59
N LEU A 6 46.47 24.05 2.67
CA LEU A 6 45.65 22.84 2.74
C LEU A 6 44.55 22.93 1.67
N ARG A 7 44.47 21.92 0.80
CA ARG A 7 43.34 21.76 -0.12
C ARG A 7 42.21 21.12 0.67
N CYS A 8 41.07 21.82 0.76
CA CYS A 8 39.81 21.20 1.15
C CYS A 8 39.32 20.44 -0.07
N GLU A 9 39.29 19.11 0.00
CA GLU A 9 38.59 18.32 -1.01
C GLU A 9 37.09 18.44 -0.73
N LEU A 10 36.28 18.65 -1.78
CA LEU A 10 34.83 18.61 -1.62
C LEU A 10 34.45 17.21 -1.14
N LEU A 11 33.75 17.14 0.00
CA LEU A 11 33.06 15.91 0.40
C LEU A 11 32.15 15.52 -0.77
N GLU A 12 32.30 14.29 -1.28
CA GLU A 12 31.37 13.74 -2.26
C GLU A 12 29.94 13.85 -1.73
N ASP A 13 28.99 14.25 -2.59
CA ASP A 13 27.58 14.26 -2.22
C ASP A 13 27.20 12.83 -1.84
N ARG A 14 27.01 12.60 -0.54
CA ARG A 14 26.32 11.41 -0.07
C ARG A 14 24.87 11.58 -0.51
N CYS A 15 24.53 11.06 -1.69
CA CYS A 15 23.14 10.79 -2.05
C CYS A 15 22.61 9.84 -0.98
N GLN A 16 21.99 10.40 0.05
CA GLN A 16 21.29 9.62 1.06
C GLN A 16 20.10 8.99 0.34
N PRO A 17 20.05 7.66 0.19
CA PRO A 17 18.89 7.02 -0.42
C PRO A 17 17.64 7.41 0.38
N ALA A 18 16.50 7.53 -0.32
CA ALA A 18 15.22 7.85 0.32
C ALA A 18 14.85 6.74 1.33
N GLY A 19 15.29 5.51 1.05
CA GLY A 19 15.37 4.39 1.96
C GLY A 19 15.78 3.11 1.23
N ILE A 20 15.76 1.96 1.92
CA ILE A 20 16.19 0.66 1.41
C ILE A 20 15.07 -0.35 1.65
N VAL A 21 14.63 -1.02 0.58
CA VAL A 21 13.72 -2.16 0.67
C VAL A 21 14.49 -3.44 0.31
N THR A 22 14.55 -4.38 1.24
CA THR A 22 15.11 -5.71 1.04
C THR A 22 14.02 -6.66 0.58
N ALA A 23 14.19 -7.25 -0.60
CA ALA A 23 13.31 -8.27 -1.16
C ALA A 23 13.93 -9.67 -0.99
N SER A 24 13.16 -10.62 -0.46
CA SER A 24 13.60 -12.00 -0.25
C SER A 24 12.48 -12.98 -0.59
N LEU A 25 12.76 -13.96 -1.43
CA LEU A 25 11.83 -15.05 -1.75
C LEU A 25 12.27 -16.32 -1.02
N VAL A 26 11.40 -16.82 -0.13
CA VAL A 26 11.60 -18.10 0.56
C VAL A 26 10.39 -18.99 0.27
N GLY A 27 10.62 -20.12 -0.40
CA GLY A 27 9.51 -20.92 -0.94
C GLY A 27 8.77 -20.13 -2.01
N ALA A 28 7.47 -19.87 -1.79
CA ALA A 28 6.62 -19.06 -2.67
C ALA A 28 6.23 -17.71 -2.05
N THR A 29 6.77 -17.38 -0.87
CA THR A 29 6.50 -16.13 -0.15
C THR A 29 7.60 -15.12 -0.42
N LEU A 30 7.23 -14.02 -1.08
CA LEU A 30 8.09 -12.87 -1.31
C LEU A 30 7.89 -11.86 -0.18
N THR A 31 8.91 -11.66 0.64
CA THR A 31 8.91 -10.66 1.71
C THR A 31 9.66 -9.41 1.25
N LEU A 32 9.04 -8.25 1.42
CA LEU A 32 9.59 -6.92 1.18
C LEU A 32 9.71 -6.20 2.52
N THR A 33 10.94 -5.92 2.97
CA THR A 33 11.21 -5.26 4.24
C THR A 33 11.92 -3.94 4.04
N GLY A 34 11.31 -2.86 4.49
CA GLY A 34 11.86 -1.50 4.48
C GLY A 34 12.85 -1.21 5.59
N ASP A 35 13.44 -0.03 5.54
CA ASP A 35 14.21 0.58 6.62
C ASP A 35 13.39 1.68 7.32
N ASP A 36 13.93 2.33 8.36
CA ASP A 36 13.20 3.39 9.11
C ASP A 36 13.11 4.74 8.34
N LEU A 37 13.21 4.70 7.01
CA LEU A 37 13.15 5.84 6.12
C LEU A 37 12.01 5.67 5.11
N ALA A 38 11.56 6.76 4.50
CA ALA A 38 10.47 6.73 3.54
C ALA A 38 10.81 5.84 2.32
N ASN A 39 10.05 4.77 2.16
CA ASN A 39 10.18 3.79 1.09
C ASN A 39 9.03 3.94 0.10
N GLN A 40 9.36 4.12 -1.17
CA GLN A 40 8.36 4.17 -2.23
C GLN A 40 8.69 3.11 -3.28
N ILE A 41 7.75 2.20 -3.54
CA ILE A 41 7.94 1.08 -4.46
C ILE A 41 6.73 0.85 -5.35
N ASN A 42 7.01 0.40 -6.58
CA ASN A 42 6.02 -0.19 -7.46
C ASN A 42 6.29 -1.68 -7.60
N VAL A 43 5.22 -2.47 -7.49
CA VAL A 43 5.25 -3.92 -7.62
C VAL A 43 4.38 -4.31 -8.82
N PHE A 44 5.02 -4.66 -9.93
CA PHE A 44 4.37 -5.11 -11.14
C PHE A 44 4.13 -6.63 -11.09
N LEU A 45 2.87 -7.03 -11.26
CA LEU A 45 2.38 -8.39 -11.07
C LEU A 45 1.90 -8.97 -12.40
N ASN A 46 2.40 -10.16 -12.76
CA ASN A 46 1.95 -10.89 -13.92
C ASN A 46 1.83 -12.39 -13.59
N GLY A 47 0.71 -12.76 -12.98
CA GLY A 47 0.50 -14.12 -12.48
C GLY A 47 1.39 -14.36 -11.26
N ASP A 48 2.27 -15.36 -11.33
CA ASP A 48 3.21 -15.72 -10.27
C ASP A 48 4.56 -14.97 -10.38
N THR A 49 4.69 -14.08 -11.38
CA THR A 49 5.90 -13.30 -11.63
C THR A 49 5.73 -11.89 -11.09
N VAL A 50 6.72 -11.45 -10.30
CA VAL A 50 6.74 -10.17 -9.61
C VAL A 50 7.98 -9.39 -10.01
N ASN A 51 7.80 -8.15 -10.47
CA ASN A 51 8.87 -7.19 -10.72
C ASN A 51 8.73 -5.98 -9.78
N ILE A 52 9.80 -5.61 -9.09
CA ILE A 52 9.80 -4.53 -8.11
C ILE A 52 10.68 -3.39 -8.61
N VAL A 53 10.17 -2.18 -8.50
CA VAL A 53 10.87 -0.94 -8.86
C VAL A 53 10.82 0.01 -7.68
N GLY A 54 11.99 0.37 -7.15
CA GLY A 54 12.10 1.50 -6.21
C GLY A 54 11.83 2.82 -6.93
N LYS A 55 11.03 3.68 -6.29
CA LYS A 55 10.73 5.06 -6.71
C LYS A 55 11.57 6.05 -5.93
N GLU A 56 11.65 7.27 -6.48
CA GLU A 56 12.49 8.37 -6.01
C GLU A 56 13.96 7.94 -5.87
N LEU A 57 14.40 7.62 -4.65
CA LEU A 57 15.74 7.12 -4.33
C LEU A 57 15.68 5.86 -3.45
N THR A 58 14.55 5.16 -3.43
CA THR A 58 14.39 3.88 -2.72
C THR A 58 15.23 2.83 -3.45
N VAL A 59 16.15 2.19 -2.74
CA VAL A 59 17.01 1.15 -3.30
C VAL A 59 16.45 -0.22 -2.97
N ILE A 60 16.30 -1.07 -3.98
CA ILE A 60 15.90 -2.47 -3.79
C ILE A 60 17.13 -3.35 -3.64
N VAL A 61 17.20 -4.10 -2.55
CA VAL A 61 18.26 -5.09 -2.25
C VAL A 61 17.66 -6.50 -2.32
N GLY A 62 18.45 -7.51 -2.70
CA GLY A 62 18.01 -8.91 -2.74
C GLY A 62 17.39 -9.37 -4.06
N GLY A 63 17.09 -8.43 -4.96
CA GLY A 63 16.62 -8.71 -6.33
C GLY A 63 15.36 -7.93 -6.66
N THR A 64 15.08 -7.77 -7.95
CA THR A 64 13.92 -7.02 -8.45
C THR A 64 12.98 -7.87 -9.30
N ASN A 65 13.29 -9.15 -9.52
CA ASN A 65 12.48 -10.05 -10.34
C ASN A 65 12.40 -11.41 -9.64
N PHE A 66 11.18 -11.85 -9.41
CA PHE A 66 10.86 -13.10 -8.73
C PHE A 66 9.78 -13.84 -9.53
N SER A 67 9.81 -15.17 -9.50
CA SER A 67 8.82 -16.04 -10.15
C SER A 67 8.40 -17.15 -9.20
N GLY A 68 7.22 -17.72 -9.41
CA GLY A 68 6.64 -18.72 -8.49
C GLY A 68 6.18 -18.11 -7.17
N VAL A 69 5.84 -16.82 -7.16
CA VAL A 69 5.33 -16.11 -5.99
C VAL A 69 3.84 -16.38 -5.85
N SER A 70 3.41 -16.87 -4.69
CA SER A 70 1.99 -17.06 -4.35
C SER A 70 1.57 -16.29 -3.10
N GLN A 71 2.52 -15.62 -2.43
CA GLN A 71 2.25 -14.73 -1.32
C GLN A 71 3.24 -13.56 -1.34
N ILE A 72 2.77 -12.35 -1.07
CA ILE A 72 3.61 -11.16 -0.90
C ILE A 72 3.35 -10.57 0.47
N ASP A 73 4.40 -10.50 1.29
CA ASP A 73 4.37 -9.85 2.60
C ASP A 73 5.20 -8.57 2.52
N VAL A 74 4.61 -7.43 2.88
CA VAL A 74 5.25 -6.12 2.83
C VAL A 74 5.26 -5.51 4.22
N GLN A 75 6.44 -5.07 4.66
CA GLN A 75 6.63 -4.30 5.88
C GLN A 75 7.62 -3.18 5.60
N LEU A 76 7.15 -1.94 5.41
CA LEU A 76 8.02 -0.79 5.05
C LEU A 76 8.50 0.01 6.27
N ALA A 77 7.87 -0.24 7.42
CA ALA A 77 8.35 0.00 8.78
C ALA A 77 8.05 1.37 9.36
N GLY A 78 8.61 2.46 8.86
CA GLY A 78 8.39 3.74 9.50
C GLY A 78 8.74 4.92 8.62
N ARG A 79 8.20 6.09 8.97
CA ARG A 79 8.10 7.28 8.09
C ARG A 79 6.94 7.08 7.12
N ASN A 80 6.98 7.74 5.96
CA ASN A 80 5.84 7.78 5.06
C ASN A 80 6.16 6.87 3.88
N ASP A 81 5.48 5.76 3.80
CA ASP A 81 5.75 4.69 2.85
C ASP A 81 4.68 4.62 1.76
N GLU A 82 5.07 4.21 0.55
CA GLU A 82 4.14 3.99 -0.56
C GLU A 82 4.45 2.68 -1.27
N VAL A 83 3.45 1.81 -1.35
CA VAL A 83 3.47 0.61 -2.19
C VAL A 83 2.32 0.64 -3.19
N GLU A 84 2.66 0.62 -4.48
CA GLU A 84 1.70 0.50 -5.58
C GLU A 84 1.86 -0.86 -6.27
N PHE A 85 0.86 -1.72 -6.12
CA PHE A 85 0.73 -2.97 -6.85
C PHE A 85 0.00 -2.73 -8.17
N VAL A 86 0.57 -3.21 -9.28
CA VAL A 86 0.00 -3.04 -10.63
C VAL A 86 0.02 -4.35 -11.40
N GLY A 87 -1.14 -4.82 -11.85
CA GLY A 87 -1.25 -5.99 -12.73
C GLY A 87 -2.19 -7.05 -12.19
N ASN A 88 -1.86 -8.32 -12.40
CA ASN A 88 -2.70 -9.44 -11.98
C ASN A 88 -1.95 -10.38 -11.06
N PHE A 89 -2.56 -10.77 -9.95
CA PHE A 89 -1.95 -11.66 -8.97
C PHE A 89 -3.00 -12.55 -8.31
N ASP A 90 -2.80 -13.86 -8.35
CA ASP A 90 -3.74 -14.84 -7.78
C ASP A 90 -3.39 -15.22 -6.33
N GLY A 91 -2.20 -14.86 -5.88
CA GLY A 91 -1.75 -15.09 -4.51
C GLY A 91 -2.26 -14.06 -3.51
N ASP A 92 -1.92 -14.28 -2.24
CA ASP A 92 -2.30 -13.40 -1.14
C ASP A 92 -1.31 -12.24 -0.98
N ILE A 93 -1.81 -11.08 -0.59
CA ILE A 93 -1.01 -9.90 -0.28
C ILE A 93 -1.28 -9.47 1.15
N GLN A 94 -0.21 -9.30 1.92
CA GLN A 94 -0.24 -8.74 3.25
C GLN A 94 0.66 -7.50 3.28
N VAL A 95 0.13 -6.37 3.74
CA VAL A 95 0.90 -5.15 3.99
C VAL A 95 0.74 -4.78 5.45
N GLN A 96 1.85 -4.56 6.14
CA GLN A 96 1.88 -4.15 7.54
C GLN A 96 2.82 -2.97 7.71
N ASP A 97 2.29 -1.87 8.19
CA ASP A 97 3.08 -0.74 8.65
C ASP A 97 2.68 -0.34 10.08
N THR A 98 3.43 0.59 10.66
CA THR A 98 3.26 0.91 12.09
C THR A 98 3.10 2.40 12.39
N TRP A 99 3.83 3.29 11.73
CA TRP A 99 3.73 4.73 11.98
C TRP A 99 4.17 5.53 10.76
N GLY A 100 3.36 6.50 10.36
CA GLY A 100 3.64 7.14 9.10
C GLY A 100 2.54 7.98 8.49
N LYS A 101 2.63 8.11 7.18
CA LYS A 101 1.53 8.55 6.32
C LYS A 101 1.63 7.67 5.11
N ASP A 102 1.10 6.48 5.26
CA ASP A 102 1.42 5.35 4.42
C ASP A 102 0.35 5.15 3.38
N LYS A 103 0.75 4.60 2.25
CA LYS A 103 -0.12 4.47 1.10
C LYS A 103 0.02 3.11 0.45
N VAL A 104 -1.10 2.39 0.41
CA VAL A 104 -1.25 1.15 -0.32
C VAL A 104 -2.20 1.37 -1.48
N LYS A 105 -1.72 1.06 -2.69
CA LYS A 105 -2.51 1.17 -3.92
C LYS A 105 -2.53 -0.15 -4.66
N LEU A 106 -3.72 -0.63 -4.97
CA LEU A 106 -3.97 -1.81 -5.79
C LEU A 106 -4.57 -1.38 -7.13
N LYS A 107 -3.96 -1.86 -8.23
CA LYS A 107 -4.41 -1.55 -9.58
C LYS A 107 -4.35 -2.77 -10.49
N GLY A 108 -5.49 -3.38 -10.73
CA GLY A 108 -5.64 -4.55 -11.59
C GLY A 108 -6.44 -5.66 -10.93
N ASN A 109 -6.20 -6.93 -11.28
CA ASN A 109 -7.04 -8.03 -10.84
C ASN A 109 -6.35 -8.89 -9.78
N TYR A 110 -7.05 -9.16 -8.67
CA TYR A 110 -6.49 -9.86 -7.51
C TYR A 110 -7.35 -11.06 -7.17
N GLY A 111 -6.77 -12.26 -7.28
CA GLY A 111 -7.41 -13.54 -7.02
C GLY A 111 -7.40 -13.94 -5.55
N GLY A 112 -6.26 -13.70 -4.87
CA GLY A 112 -6.08 -13.99 -3.45
C GLY A 112 -6.56 -12.87 -2.54
N ALA A 113 -6.48 -13.13 -1.24
CA ALA A 113 -6.86 -12.18 -0.21
C ALA A 113 -5.87 -11.02 -0.13
N VAL A 114 -6.35 -9.83 0.21
CA VAL A 114 -5.54 -8.65 0.51
C VAL A 114 -5.82 -8.23 1.94
N THR A 115 -4.78 -8.23 2.77
CA THR A 115 -4.83 -7.72 4.15
C THR A 115 -3.88 -6.54 4.27
N VAL A 116 -4.37 -5.43 4.84
CA VAL A 116 -3.59 -4.20 5.04
C VAL A 116 -3.80 -3.71 6.47
N ASP A 117 -2.71 -3.41 7.16
CA ASP A 117 -2.68 -2.79 8.50
C ASP A 117 -1.63 -1.68 8.48
N LEU A 118 -2.00 -0.42 8.67
CA LEU A 118 -1.08 0.73 8.51
C LEU A 118 -0.73 1.45 9.82
N GLY A 119 -1.38 1.09 10.94
CA GLY A 119 -1.03 1.64 12.24
C GLY A 119 -1.36 3.12 12.43
N VAL A 120 -0.39 3.92 12.85
CA VAL A 120 -0.65 5.33 13.24
C VAL A 120 -0.20 6.28 12.13
N GLY A 121 -1.12 7.04 11.56
CA GLY A 121 -0.77 7.89 10.45
C GLY A 121 -1.93 8.62 9.81
N GLY A 122 -1.62 9.40 8.78
CA GLY A 122 -2.66 9.91 7.88
C GLY A 122 -2.57 9.10 6.61
N ASP A 123 -3.17 7.92 6.65
CA ASP A 123 -2.90 6.82 5.76
C ASP A 123 -3.90 6.74 4.61
N ARG A 124 -3.56 5.98 3.59
CA ARG A 124 -4.35 5.90 2.37
C ARG A 124 -4.38 4.52 1.76
N PHE A 125 -5.59 3.98 1.64
CA PHE A 125 -5.86 2.79 0.86
C PHE A 125 -6.58 3.13 -0.44
N GLU A 126 -6.06 2.64 -1.56
CA GLU A 126 -6.65 2.78 -2.89
C GLU A 126 -6.82 1.42 -3.56
N ALA A 127 -8.00 1.16 -4.12
CA ALA A 127 -8.24 0.02 -5.00
C ALA A 127 -8.92 0.50 -6.30
N GLU A 128 -8.23 0.37 -7.43
CA GLU A 128 -8.72 0.90 -8.70
C GLU A 128 -8.62 -0.05 -9.90
N ARG A 129 -9.54 0.14 -10.86
CA ARG A 129 -9.46 -0.44 -12.23
C ARG A 129 -9.23 -1.95 -12.24
N GLY A 130 -10.08 -2.70 -11.54
CA GLY A 130 -9.80 -4.09 -11.21
C GLY A 130 -11.00 -4.95 -10.85
N THR A 131 -10.77 -6.26 -10.84
CA THR A 131 -11.66 -7.24 -10.20
C THR A 131 -10.93 -7.88 -9.03
N PHE A 132 -11.56 -7.85 -7.86
CA PHE A 132 -11.02 -8.39 -6.61
C PHE A 132 -11.86 -9.62 -6.23
N SER A 133 -11.29 -10.80 -6.48
CA SER A 133 -11.94 -12.09 -6.26
C SER A 133 -11.72 -12.64 -4.85
N GLY A 134 -10.59 -12.29 -4.23
CA GLY A 134 -10.33 -12.55 -2.82
C GLY A 134 -10.86 -11.44 -1.91
N THR A 135 -10.95 -11.74 -0.62
CA THR A 135 -11.40 -10.79 0.40
C THR A 135 -10.42 -9.64 0.55
N ILE A 136 -10.92 -8.45 0.83
CA ILE A 136 -10.10 -7.30 1.21
C ILE A 136 -10.40 -6.97 2.67
N GLN A 137 -9.38 -6.96 3.51
CA GLN A 137 -9.43 -6.52 4.89
C GLN A 137 -8.41 -5.39 5.07
N VAL A 138 -8.86 -4.25 5.55
CA VAL A 138 -8.01 -3.07 5.74
C VAL A 138 -8.28 -2.48 7.11
N ASP A 139 -7.23 -2.28 7.88
CA ASP A 139 -7.19 -1.47 9.10
C ASP A 139 -6.24 -0.28 8.84
N LEU A 140 -6.77 0.94 8.88
CA LEU A 140 -5.96 2.16 8.74
C LEU A 140 -5.48 2.70 10.10
N GLY A 141 -5.97 2.14 11.20
CA GLY A 141 -5.53 2.46 12.55
C GLY A 141 -5.89 3.86 13.04
N SER A 142 -4.92 4.74 13.25
CA SER A 142 -5.16 6.03 13.90
C SER A 142 -4.66 7.21 13.08
N GLY A 143 -5.57 8.04 12.61
CA GLY A 143 -5.37 9.42 12.21
C GLY A 143 -6.44 9.88 11.25
N ASN A 144 -6.11 10.77 10.31
CA ASN A 144 -7.11 11.26 9.35
C ASN A 144 -6.89 10.55 8.02
N ASP A 145 -7.59 9.43 7.85
CA ASP A 145 -7.28 8.46 6.83
C ASP A 145 -8.15 8.62 5.59
N ARG A 146 -7.74 7.96 4.51
CA ARG A 146 -8.45 8.04 3.24
C ARG A 146 -8.60 6.69 2.56
N VAL A 147 -9.86 6.36 2.26
CA VAL A 147 -10.23 5.20 1.46
C VAL A 147 -10.74 5.69 0.11
N GLU A 148 -10.17 5.17 -0.98
CA GLU A 148 -10.60 5.47 -2.34
C GLU A 148 -10.76 4.20 -3.18
N LEU A 149 -12.00 3.89 -3.56
CA LEU A 149 -12.31 2.76 -4.44
C LEU A 149 -12.86 3.29 -5.76
N GLU A 150 -12.20 2.98 -6.89
CA GLU A 150 -12.55 3.53 -8.20
C GLU A 150 -12.56 2.49 -9.33
N LYS A 151 -13.64 2.41 -10.11
CA LYS A 151 -13.72 1.53 -11.31
C LYS A 151 -13.37 0.07 -10.98
N ALA A 152 -13.88 -0.42 -9.86
CA ALA A 152 -13.55 -1.74 -9.32
C ALA A 152 -14.80 -2.62 -9.16
N THR A 153 -14.63 -3.93 -9.32
CA THR A 153 -15.64 -4.93 -8.94
C THR A 153 -15.07 -5.81 -7.83
N PHE A 154 -15.77 -5.89 -6.70
CA PHE A 154 -15.43 -6.74 -5.57
C PHE A 154 -16.36 -7.94 -5.57
N VAL A 155 -15.82 -9.11 -5.88
CA VAL A 155 -16.57 -10.39 -5.94
C VAL A 155 -16.69 -10.98 -4.54
N ALA A 156 -15.63 -10.91 -3.74
CA ALA A 156 -15.63 -11.26 -2.33
C ALA A 156 -15.82 -10.03 -1.43
N ALA A 157 -15.93 -10.28 -0.13
CA ALA A 157 -16.22 -9.24 0.86
C ALA A 157 -15.06 -8.24 0.97
N VAL A 158 -15.44 -6.98 1.14
CA VAL A 158 -14.54 -5.88 1.50
C VAL A 158 -14.93 -5.43 2.89
N ASP A 159 -13.97 -5.43 3.81
CA ASP A 159 -14.12 -4.90 5.15
C ASP A 159 -12.99 -3.91 5.41
N ILE A 160 -13.35 -2.66 5.66
CA ILE A 160 -12.38 -1.58 5.86
C ILE A 160 -12.75 -0.87 7.14
N ASP A 161 -11.85 -0.89 8.11
CA ASP A 161 -11.90 -0.06 9.31
C ASP A 161 -10.92 1.11 9.11
N ALA A 162 -11.45 2.33 9.05
CA ALA A 162 -10.63 3.53 9.02
C ALA A 162 -10.10 3.92 10.41
N GLY A 163 -10.63 3.30 11.47
CA GLY A 163 -10.11 3.44 12.83
C GLY A 163 -10.45 4.78 13.49
N SER A 164 -9.48 5.44 14.11
CA SER A 164 -9.74 6.69 14.85
C SER A 164 -9.29 7.93 14.10
N GLY A 165 -10.21 8.87 13.95
CA GLY A 165 -9.96 10.23 13.47
C GLY A 165 -11.00 10.62 12.43
N ARG A 166 -10.74 11.66 11.64
CA ARG A 166 -11.72 12.19 10.68
C ARG A 166 -11.44 11.69 9.28
N ASP A 167 -12.01 10.54 8.98
CA ASP A 167 -11.68 9.80 7.77
C ASP A 167 -12.49 10.24 6.56
N ARG A 168 -11.94 9.94 5.40
CA ARG A 168 -12.52 10.30 4.11
C ARG A 168 -12.75 9.09 3.25
N LEU A 169 -14.00 8.90 2.86
CA LEU A 169 -14.40 7.87 1.91
C LEU A 169 -14.74 8.45 0.54
N GLU A 170 -14.18 7.84 -0.51
CA GLU A 170 -14.53 8.09 -1.90
C GLU A 170 -14.81 6.80 -2.66
N LEU A 171 -16.02 6.71 -3.22
CA LEU A 171 -16.45 5.61 -4.06
C LEU A 171 -16.91 6.12 -5.44
N GLU A 172 -16.26 5.67 -6.51
CA GLU A 172 -16.68 5.95 -7.89
C GLU A 172 -16.67 4.70 -8.78
N LYS A 173 -17.82 4.39 -9.40
CA LYS A 173 -17.95 3.30 -10.37
C LYS A 173 -17.53 1.95 -9.78
N VAL A 174 -18.01 1.66 -8.58
CA VAL A 174 -17.70 0.42 -7.86
C VAL A 174 -18.92 -0.49 -7.77
N ASN A 175 -18.68 -1.80 -7.80
CA ASN A 175 -19.70 -2.82 -7.69
C ASN A 175 -19.29 -3.89 -6.67
N PHE A 176 -20.03 -3.98 -5.56
CA PHE A 176 -19.89 -5.05 -4.57
C PHE A 176 -20.84 -6.19 -4.91
N GLN A 177 -20.36 -7.41 -5.05
CA GLN A 177 -21.22 -8.57 -5.35
C GLN A 177 -21.74 -9.25 -4.08
N VAL A 178 -21.04 -9.05 -2.96
CA VAL A 178 -21.38 -9.60 -1.64
C VAL A 178 -21.31 -8.52 -0.58
N ALA A 179 -21.89 -8.82 0.59
CA ALA A 179 -21.94 -7.89 1.71
C ALA A 179 -20.53 -7.40 2.08
N SER A 180 -20.40 -6.08 2.18
CA SER A 180 -19.16 -5.38 2.46
C SER A 180 -19.42 -4.21 3.42
N SER A 181 -18.38 -3.74 4.08
CA SER A 181 -18.42 -2.62 5.02
C SER A 181 -17.25 -1.66 4.80
N VAL A 182 -17.52 -0.37 5.02
CA VAL A 182 -16.50 0.61 5.37
C VAL A 182 -16.97 1.32 6.63
N ASP A 183 -16.18 1.24 7.68
CA ASP A 183 -16.40 1.90 8.95
C ASP A 183 -15.43 3.10 9.10
N GLY A 184 -15.97 4.28 9.41
CA GLY A 184 -15.21 5.50 9.72
C GLY A 184 -14.77 5.56 11.19
N GLY A 185 -15.01 4.47 11.93
CA GLY A 185 -14.62 4.25 13.31
C GLY A 185 -15.04 5.33 14.31
N SER A 186 -14.17 5.63 15.27
CA SER A 186 -14.59 6.20 16.57
C SER A 186 -14.92 7.69 16.57
N GLU A 187 -14.25 8.49 15.75
CA GLU A 187 -14.54 9.93 15.57
C GLU A 187 -15.40 10.21 14.33
N GLY A 188 -15.57 9.17 13.49
CA GLY A 188 -16.34 9.18 12.27
C GLY A 188 -15.69 9.97 11.13
N GLY A 189 -16.17 9.71 9.93
CA GLY A 189 -15.67 10.34 8.72
C GLY A 189 -16.72 11.14 7.95
N PHE A 190 -16.33 11.57 6.74
CA PHE A 190 -17.27 12.09 5.75
C PHE A 190 -17.13 11.36 4.40
N VAL A 191 -18.26 11.11 3.75
CA VAL A 191 -18.28 10.59 2.38
C VAL A 191 -18.12 11.76 1.43
N LYS A 192 -16.92 11.91 0.84
CA LYS A 192 -16.67 13.00 -0.10
C LYS A 192 -17.26 12.74 -1.48
N LYS A 193 -17.33 11.47 -1.89
CA LYS A 193 -17.77 11.10 -3.22
C LYS A 193 -18.51 9.77 -3.21
N TRP A 194 -19.71 9.79 -3.77
CA TRP A 194 -20.53 8.62 -3.97
C TRP A 194 -21.12 8.67 -5.38
N LYS A 195 -20.54 7.91 -6.31
CA LYS A 195 -20.95 7.97 -7.72
C LYS A 195 -20.96 6.59 -8.34
N GLN A 196 -22.11 6.17 -8.87
CA GLN A 196 -22.26 4.87 -9.55
C GLN A 196 -21.78 3.69 -8.70
N VAL A 197 -22.15 3.70 -7.41
CA VAL A 197 -21.91 2.62 -6.44
C VAL A 197 -23.06 1.62 -6.53
N ARG A 198 -22.75 0.33 -6.59
CA ARG A 198 -23.73 -0.77 -6.66
C ARG A 198 -23.35 -1.87 -5.68
N GLY A 199 -24.34 -2.66 -5.27
CA GLY A 199 -24.13 -3.81 -4.39
C GLY A 199 -24.44 -3.55 -2.93
N PRO A 200 -24.39 -4.61 -2.10
CA PRO A 200 -24.60 -4.50 -0.66
C PRO A 200 -23.32 -3.99 0.03
N ILE A 201 -23.28 -2.69 0.28
CA ILE A 201 -22.21 -2.02 1.02
C ILE A 201 -22.82 -1.25 2.20
N ALA A 202 -22.33 -1.54 3.41
CA ALA A 202 -22.65 -0.79 4.62
C ALA A 202 -21.60 0.31 4.83
N ILE A 203 -22.06 1.54 5.04
CA ILE A 203 -21.20 2.67 5.40
C ILE A 203 -21.54 3.02 6.84
N LEU A 204 -20.58 2.82 7.74
CA LEU A 204 -20.75 2.98 9.18
C LEU A 204 -19.91 4.17 9.64
N ASN A 205 -20.43 4.94 10.60
CA ASN A 205 -19.71 6.07 11.20
C ASN A 205 -19.19 7.12 10.19
N PHE A 206 -19.87 7.32 9.06
CA PHE A 206 -19.68 8.50 8.20
C PHE A 206 -20.92 9.40 8.27
N THR A 207 -20.71 10.71 8.51
CA THR A 207 -21.79 11.73 8.62
C THR A 207 -21.75 12.78 7.52
#